data_AF-A0A3A6PZB5-F1
#
_entry.id   AF-A0A3A6PZB5-F1
#
_cell.length_a   1.000
_cell.length_b   1.000
_cell.length_c   1.000
_cell.angle_alpha   90.00
_cell.angle_beta   90.00
_cell.angle_gamma   90.00
#
_symmetry.space_group_name_H-M   'P 1'
#
loop_
_entity.id
_entity.type
_entity.pdbx_description
1 polymer ?
#
loop_
_entity_poly.entity_id
_entity_poly.type
_entity_poly.pdbx_seq_one_letter_code
_entity_poly.pdbx_strand_id
1 'polypeptide(L)'
;MRVSRELPAGRSSAVSLQVDHVAGGRTEGTSTIHCSDIEGTELRVAVQEPPATDLSLETGGWYRFDGIVRPDSLDAQLLFPSGDRSVERIETPERQTPPPPAELDDPWLIQLGASDELIAVTVQPRPSNRTESIRVDDPGTFEIGAVCFAYCDRPGEATVYHREEPATRDEQLLLEHVVEDLSEAKGATLVTRGNDHAPLDMLFHRLSRASGGDVVPTGAERVLDDCFHAIPESVATRTGADTLADVGDHSDTAANQVMLSDHDIGADPVVWREDWEIDATALSDVSDPRMTDRDYATLVEWYLGAEDGPVDPARLASCLKAYASSDLDLLCAAVADGAMDRYGCPRLSGRLPEQ
;
A
#
# COMPACT_ATOMS: atom_id res chain seq x y z
N MET A 1 22.30 -8.31 -19.49
CA MET A 1 23.22 -9.31 -18.86
C MET A 1 23.59 -8.71 -17.52
N ARG A 2 22.80 -9.00 -16.47
CA ARG A 2 22.91 -8.37 -15.14
C ARG A 2 24.26 -8.76 -14.51
N VAL A 3 25.07 -7.77 -14.17
CA VAL A 3 26.31 -7.98 -13.43
C VAL A 3 25.91 -8.36 -12.00
N SER A 4 26.14 -9.62 -11.63
CA SER A 4 26.07 -10.07 -10.24
C SER A 4 27.04 -9.25 -9.42
N ARG A 5 26.54 -8.27 -8.68
CA ARG A 5 27.34 -7.57 -7.68
C ARG A 5 27.46 -8.53 -6.51
N GLU A 6 28.67 -9.06 -6.29
CA GLU A 6 28.98 -9.78 -5.05
C GLU A 6 28.82 -8.78 -3.89
N LEU A 7 27.69 -8.89 -3.19
CA LEU A 7 27.46 -8.15 -1.96
C LEU A 7 28.35 -8.77 -0.89
N PRO A 8 29.11 -7.97 -0.13
CA PRO A 8 30.06 -8.51 0.83
C PRO A 8 29.31 -9.26 1.94
N ALA A 9 29.32 -10.59 1.86
CA ALA A 9 28.87 -11.46 2.93
C ALA A 9 29.65 -11.14 4.21
N GLY A 10 28.95 -10.89 5.32
CA GLY A 10 29.56 -10.99 6.66
C GLY A 10 29.60 -9.75 7.55
N ARG A 11 28.81 -8.69 7.31
CA ARG A 11 28.56 -7.67 8.35
C ARG A 11 27.29 -8.02 9.12
N SER A 12 27.43 -8.72 10.24
CA SER A 12 26.37 -8.76 11.25
C SER A 12 26.26 -7.38 11.87
N SER A 13 25.12 -6.71 11.70
CA SER A 13 24.87 -5.39 12.25
C SER A 13 23.61 -5.41 13.10
N ALA A 14 23.61 -4.63 14.17
CA ALA A 14 22.42 -4.41 14.99
C ALA A 14 21.46 -3.49 14.23
N VAL A 15 20.20 -3.92 14.10
CA VAL A 15 19.16 -3.18 13.37
C VAL A 15 17.99 -2.90 14.29
N SER A 16 17.56 -1.66 14.32
CA SER A 16 16.33 -1.25 15.00
C SER A 16 15.17 -1.37 14.02
N LEU A 17 14.20 -2.22 14.36
CA LEU A 17 13.01 -2.49 13.55
C LEU A 17 11.76 -2.43 14.42
N GLN A 18 10.69 -1.85 13.91
CA GLN A 18 9.36 -2.00 14.46
C GLN A 18 8.80 -3.35 14.02
N VAL A 19 8.17 -4.10 14.92
CA VAL A 19 7.48 -5.34 14.57
C VAL A 19 6.05 -5.01 14.18
N ASP A 20 5.69 -5.24 12.93
CA ASP A 20 4.35 -4.98 12.41
C ASP A 20 3.44 -6.18 12.71
N HIS A 21 3.88 -7.39 12.34
CA HIS A 21 3.25 -8.63 12.77
C HIS A 21 4.19 -9.83 12.64
N VAL A 22 3.80 -10.96 13.23
CA VAL A 22 4.56 -12.21 13.17
C VAL A 22 3.74 -13.26 12.42
N ALA A 23 4.19 -13.64 11.24
CA ALA A 23 3.58 -14.70 10.45
C ALA A 23 4.17 -16.06 10.86
N GLY A 24 3.31 -16.94 11.38
CA GLY A 24 3.69 -18.27 11.83
C GLY A 24 3.68 -19.30 10.69
N GLY A 25 4.85 -19.76 10.27
CA GLY A 25 4.98 -20.98 9.47
C GLY A 25 4.65 -22.20 10.34
N ARG A 26 3.41 -22.70 10.28
CA ARG A 26 2.97 -23.87 11.08
C ARG A 26 3.59 -25.21 10.67
N THR A 27 4.48 -25.24 9.67
CA THR A 27 4.94 -26.50 9.06
C THR A 27 6.45 -26.62 8.88
N GLU A 28 7.22 -25.55 9.00
CA GLU A 28 8.68 -25.56 8.81
C GLU A 28 9.28 -24.60 9.83
N GLY A 29 10.32 -25.01 10.55
CA GLY A 29 10.89 -24.33 11.74
C GLY A 29 11.52 -22.95 11.52
N THR A 30 10.79 -22.06 10.85
CA THR A 30 11.14 -20.70 10.55
C THR A 30 9.90 -19.83 10.74
N SER A 31 9.97 -18.84 11.63
CA SER A 31 8.96 -17.78 11.71
C SER A 31 9.40 -16.59 10.86
N THR A 32 8.45 -15.96 10.17
CA THR A 32 8.72 -14.70 9.46
C THR A 32 8.19 -13.55 10.31
N ILE A 33 9.05 -12.62 10.66
CA ILE A 33 8.66 -11.37 11.31
C ILE A 33 8.55 -10.31 10.23
N HIS A 34 7.39 -9.70 10.11
CA HIS A 34 7.18 -8.53 9.27
C HIS A 34 7.47 -7.30 10.13
N CYS A 35 8.40 -6.50 9.65
CA CYS A 35 8.95 -5.37 10.36
C CYS A 35 8.94 -4.12 9.49
N SER A 36 9.08 -2.96 10.10
CA SER A 36 9.38 -1.71 9.40
C SER A 36 10.63 -1.06 9.99
N ASP A 37 11.47 -0.46 9.15
CA ASP A 37 12.58 0.36 9.62
C ASP A 37 12.11 1.75 10.09
N ILE A 38 13.03 2.57 10.60
CA ILE A 38 12.74 3.93 11.10
C ILE A 38 12.10 4.85 10.06
N GLU A 39 12.30 4.52 8.79
CA GLU A 39 11.81 5.24 7.65
C GLU A 39 10.44 4.73 7.17
N GLY A 40 9.90 3.68 7.79
CA GLY A 40 8.66 3.03 7.37
C GLY A 40 8.83 2.08 6.18
N THR A 41 10.07 1.69 5.85
CA THR A 41 10.32 0.65 4.85
C THR A 41 10.02 -0.69 5.48
N GLU A 42 9.01 -1.39 4.98
CA GLU A 42 8.74 -2.76 5.41
C GLU A 42 9.96 -3.65 5.12
N LEU A 43 10.22 -4.64 5.96
CA LEU A 43 11.32 -5.60 5.92
C LEU A 43 10.83 -6.93 6.49
N ARG A 44 11.21 -8.05 5.86
CA ARG A 44 10.85 -9.40 6.33
C ARG A 44 12.04 -10.08 6.96
N VAL A 45 11.94 -10.50 8.20
CA VAL A 45 13.02 -11.19 8.92
C VAL A 45 12.63 -12.64 9.16
N ALA A 46 13.28 -13.57 8.45
CA ALA A 46 13.19 -14.99 8.72
C ALA A 46 14.04 -15.34 9.95
N VAL A 47 13.40 -15.89 10.97
CA VAL A 47 14.05 -16.43 12.17
C VAL A 47 14.23 -17.92 11.98
N GLN A 48 15.48 -18.39 11.99
CA GLN A 48 15.77 -19.83 11.99
C GLN A 48 15.63 -20.38 13.42
N GLU A 49 14.81 -21.43 13.63
CA GLU A 49 14.54 -22.06 14.94
C GLU A 49 15.79 -22.38 15.80
N PRO A 50 15.68 -22.36 17.15
CA PRO A 50 15.33 -21.20 17.95
C PRO A 50 16.53 -20.76 18.80
N PRO A 51 16.76 -19.46 19.08
CA PRO A 51 17.34 -19.13 20.38
C PRO A 51 16.35 -19.60 21.45
N ALA A 52 16.81 -20.09 22.60
CA ALA A 52 15.99 -20.75 23.64
C ALA A 52 14.91 -19.86 24.32
N THR A 53 14.51 -18.77 23.69
CA THR A 53 13.54 -17.78 24.14
C THR A 53 12.47 -17.69 23.06
N ASP A 54 11.23 -18.04 23.39
CA ASP A 54 10.07 -17.52 22.66
C ASP A 54 10.30 -16.00 22.54
N LEU A 55 10.57 -15.52 21.34
CA LEU A 55 10.70 -14.10 21.08
C LEU A 55 9.30 -13.50 21.30
N SER A 56 9.04 -13.01 22.52
CA SER A 56 7.80 -12.35 22.89
C SER A 56 7.75 -10.95 22.27
N LEU A 57 7.74 -10.90 20.94
CA LEU A 57 7.64 -9.68 20.18
C LEU A 57 6.18 -9.21 20.20
N GLU A 58 6.00 -7.96 20.61
CA GLU A 58 4.72 -7.29 20.59
C GLU A 58 4.58 -6.52 19.27
N THR A 59 3.47 -6.71 18.57
CA THR A 59 3.07 -5.86 17.44
C THR A 59 3.09 -4.39 17.85
N GLY A 60 3.65 -3.55 16.99
CA GLY A 60 3.88 -2.12 17.20
C GLY A 60 5.12 -1.79 18.04
N GLY A 61 5.78 -2.78 18.65
CA GLY A 61 6.99 -2.58 19.45
C GLY A 61 8.25 -2.40 18.62
N TRP A 62 9.17 -1.54 19.09
CA TRP A 62 10.50 -1.38 18.51
C TRP A 62 11.51 -2.33 19.16
N TYR A 63 12.29 -3.00 18.32
CA TYR A 63 13.28 -3.99 18.73
C TYR A 63 14.60 -3.81 18.01
N ARG A 64 15.71 -3.97 18.74
CA ARG A 64 17.05 -4.06 18.19
C ARG A 64 17.42 -5.52 18.01
N PHE A 65 17.51 -5.97 16.76
CA PHE A 65 17.98 -7.30 16.38
C PHE A 65 19.49 -7.27 16.21
N ASP A 66 20.23 -7.96 17.08
CA ASP A 66 21.68 -8.06 16.94
C ASP A 66 22.04 -9.11 15.89
N GLY A 67 22.75 -8.69 14.84
CA GLY A 67 23.23 -9.58 13.81
C GLY A 67 22.15 -10.10 12.87
N ILE A 68 21.37 -9.20 12.30
CA ILE A 68 20.68 -9.52 11.04
C ILE A 68 21.73 -9.73 9.95
N VAL A 69 21.49 -10.71 9.08
CA VAL A 69 22.35 -11.04 7.94
C VAL A 69 21.52 -10.97 6.66
N ARG A 70 22.11 -10.41 5.60
CA ARG A 70 21.53 -10.45 4.26
C ARG A 70 21.84 -11.82 3.62
N PRO A 71 20.84 -12.58 3.18
CA PRO A 71 21.07 -13.81 2.42
C PRO A 71 21.69 -13.52 1.05
N ASP A 72 22.45 -14.48 0.52
CA ASP A 72 23.13 -14.37 -0.79
C ASP A 72 22.18 -14.51 -2.00
N SER A 73 20.89 -14.75 -1.78
CA SER A 73 19.87 -14.80 -2.83
C SER A 73 19.05 -13.52 -2.87
N LEU A 74 18.81 -13.01 -4.08
CA LEU A 74 18.05 -11.79 -4.34
C LEU A 74 16.63 -11.85 -3.77
N ASP A 75 16.04 -13.06 -3.70
CA ASP A 75 14.63 -13.27 -3.32
C ASP A 75 14.40 -13.48 -1.82
N ALA A 76 15.45 -13.32 -1.00
CA ALA A 76 15.40 -13.83 0.37
C ALA A 76 15.23 -12.74 1.44
N GLN A 77 14.32 -13.05 2.36
CA GLN A 77 14.09 -12.36 3.62
C GLN A 77 15.40 -12.21 4.40
N LEU A 78 15.52 -11.13 5.17
CA LEU A 78 16.67 -10.93 6.06
C LEU A 78 16.71 -12.09 7.04
N LEU A 79 17.90 -12.64 7.29
CA LEU A 79 18.06 -13.78 8.18
C LEU A 79 18.45 -13.31 9.57
N PHE A 80 17.66 -13.71 10.55
CA PHE A 80 18.07 -13.69 11.96
C PHE A 80 18.53 -15.10 12.35
N PRO A 81 19.85 -15.35 12.39
CA PRO A 81 20.39 -16.69 12.57
C PRO A 81 20.15 -17.22 13.99
N SER A 82 20.02 -18.54 14.12
CA SER A 82 19.95 -19.24 15.41
C SER A 82 21.28 -19.10 16.18
N GLY A 83 21.27 -18.68 17.45
CA GLY A 83 22.47 -18.59 18.31
C GLY A 83 22.34 -17.61 19.49
N ASP A 84 23.46 -17.25 20.14
CA ASP A 84 23.58 -16.25 21.22
C ASP A 84 23.38 -14.80 20.72
N ARG A 85 22.40 -14.57 19.84
CA ARG A 85 22.04 -13.23 19.35
C ARG A 85 20.84 -12.73 20.13
N SER A 86 20.90 -11.46 20.55
CA SER A 86 19.84 -10.85 21.34
C SER A 86 18.86 -10.08 20.46
N VAL A 87 17.60 -10.11 20.86
CA VAL A 87 16.59 -9.15 20.42
C VAL A 87 16.19 -8.36 21.66
N GLU A 88 16.43 -7.05 21.64
CA GLU A 88 16.18 -6.16 22.78
C GLU A 88 15.05 -5.20 22.43
N ARG A 89 14.05 -5.06 23.32
CA ARG A 89 13.03 -4.01 23.16
C ARG A 89 13.69 -2.65 23.42
N ILE A 90 13.49 -1.73 22.50
CA ILE A 90 14.00 -0.36 22.57
C ILE A 90 12.85 0.64 22.54
N GLU A 91 13.13 1.90 22.90
CA GLU A 91 12.21 3.01 22.62
C GLU A 91 12.20 3.32 21.12
N THR A 92 11.11 3.96 20.66
CA THR A 92 10.99 4.42 19.26
C THR A 92 12.21 5.28 18.92
N PRO A 93 13.02 4.86 17.93
CA PRO A 93 14.17 5.63 17.50
C PRO A 93 13.75 7.01 16.97
N GLU A 94 14.55 8.05 17.25
CA GLU A 94 14.34 9.37 16.65
C GLU A 94 14.58 9.29 15.13
N ARG A 95 13.57 9.68 14.33
CA ARG A 95 13.74 9.83 12.88
C ARG A 95 14.92 10.75 12.61
N GLN A 96 16.02 10.19 12.10
CA GLN A 96 17.15 10.98 11.69
C GLN A 96 16.84 11.58 10.33
N THR A 97 17.19 12.85 10.10
CA THR A 97 17.19 13.37 8.73
C THR A 97 18.15 12.51 7.93
N PRO A 98 17.68 11.81 6.88
CA PRO A 98 18.54 10.93 6.12
C PRO A 98 19.69 11.76 5.53
N PRO A 99 20.93 11.23 5.54
CA PRO A 99 22.05 11.92 4.92
C PRO A 99 21.78 12.06 3.39
N PRO A 100 22.44 13.02 2.72
CA PRO A 100 22.31 13.19 1.27
C PRO A 100 22.57 11.86 0.53
N PRO A 101 21.90 11.57 -0.59
CA PRO A 101 22.04 10.29 -1.30
C PRO A 101 23.46 10.00 -1.75
N ALA A 102 24.28 11.04 -1.97
CA ALA A 102 25.70 10.91 -2.30
C ALA A 102 26.54 10.34 -1.15
N GLU A 103 26.01 10.31 0.06
CA GLU A 103 26.63 9.83 1.30
C GLU A 103 25.96 8.55 1.85
N LEU A 104 24.88 8.08 1.21
CA LEU A 104 24.30 6.77 1.48
C LEU A 104 25.21 5.71 0.85
N ASP A 105 26.22 5.26 1.60
CA ASP A 105 26.90 3.99 1.32
C ASP A 105 25.83 2.90 1.14
N ASP A 106 25.97 2.06 0.10
CA ASP A 106 25.05 0.97 -0.31
C ASP A 106 24.18 0.50 0.88
N PRO A 107 22.87 0.85 0.92
CA PRO A 107 22.07 0.55 2.09
C PRO A 107 22.01 -0.97 2.25
N TRP A 108 22.64 -1.47 3.31
CA TRP A 108 22.85 -2.92 3.44
C TRP A 108 21.55 -3.66 3.83
N LEU A 109 20.53 -2.92 4.28
CA LEU A 109 19.18 -3.39 4.63
C LEU A 109 18.23 -3.50 3.42
N ILE A 110 18.72 -3.29 2.20
CA ILE A 110 17.90 -3.44 0.99
C ILE A 110 17.51 -4.92 0.83
N GLN A 111 16.21 -5.17 0.95
CA GLN A 111 15.58 -6.38 0.42
C GLN A 111 15.14 -6.12 -1.01
N LEU A 112 15.48 -7.03 -1.91
CA LEU A 112 14.92 -7.01 -3.24
C LEU A 112 13.64 -7.85 -3.20
N GLY A 113 12.59 -7.40 -3.91
CA GLY A 113 11.43 -8.22 -4.15
C GLY A 113 11.85 -9.54 -4.82
N ALA A 114 11.13 -10.62 -4.55
CA ALA A 114 11.33 -11.91 -5.24
C ALA A 114 10.93 -11.83 -6.72
N SER A 115 10.26 -10.74 -7.11
CA SER A 115 9.99 -10.35 -8.48
C SER A 115 10.56 -8.94 -8.74
N ASP A 116 10.89 -8.66 -10.01
CA ASP A 116 11.14 -7.29 -10.46
C ASP A 116 9.86 -6.49 -10.76
N GLU A 117 8.69 -7.04 -10.44
CA GLU A 117 7.41 -6.40 -10.72
C GLU A 117 7.01 -5.37 -9.66
N LEU A 118 6.62 -4.18 -10.11
CA LEU A 118 6.09 -3.08 -9.30
C LEU A 118 4.65 -2.79 -9.69
N ILE A 119 3.77 -2.77 -8.69
CA ILE A 119 2.34 -2.61 -8.90
C ILE A 119 1.85 -1.45 -8.04
N ALA A 120 1.42 -0.37 -8.66
CA ALA A 120 0.68 0.69 -7.97
C ALA A 120 -0.72 0.16 -7.62
N VAL A 121 -1.15 0.39 -6.38
CA VAL A 121 -2.44 -0.08 -5.86
C VAL A 121 -3.21 1.07 -5.20
N THR A 122 -4.49 1.17 -5.51
CA THR A 122 -5.44 1.99 -4.76
C THR A 122 -6.59 1.13 -4.24
N VAL A 123 -7.11 1.47 -3.07
CA VAL A 123 -8.24 0.80 -2.44
C VAL A 123 -9.23 1.87 -2.00
N GLN A 124 -10.44 1.83 -2.53
CA GLN A 124 -11.49 2.79 -2.20
C GLN A 124 -12.56 2.13 -1.31
N PRO A 125 -12.67 2.56 -0.04
CA PRO A 125 -13.67 2.02 0.86
C PRO A 125 -15.06 2.61 0.58
N ARG A 126 -16.08 1.83 0.92
CA ARG A 126 -17.49 2.21 0.94
C ARG A 126 -18.00 2.03 2.38
N PRO A 127 -18.49 3.06 3.07
CA PRO A 127 -19.09 2.90 4.39
C PRO A 127 -20.29 1.94 4.33
N SER A 128 -20.31 0.93 5.19
CA SER A 128 -21.46 0.01 5.31
C SER A 128 -22.69 0.75 5.84
N ASN A 129 -22.47 1.77 6.67
CA ASN A 129 -23.49 2.65 7.24
C ASN A 129 -23.13 4.10 6.92
N ARG A 130 -24.07 4.87 6.35
CA ARG A 130 -23.89 6.26 5.88
C ARG A 130 -23.43 7.27 6.96
N THR A 131 -23.46 6.88 8.24
CA THR A 131 -23.19 7.76 9.39
C THR A 131 -21.93 7.39 10.17
N GLU A 132 -21.28 6.26 9.88
CA GLU A 132 -20.11 5.81 10.62
C GLU A 132 -18.82 6.15 9.86
N SER A 133 -17.84 6.69 10.59
CA SER A 133 -16.49 6.87 10.05
C SER A 133 -15.88 5.50 9.79
N ILE A 134 -15.23 5.33 8.65
CA ILE A 134 -14.50 4.10 8.33
C ILE A 134 -13.39 3.89 9.37
N ARG A 135 -13.35 2.67 9.92
CA ARG A 135 -12.32 2.23 10.87
C ARG A 135 -11.69 0.97 10.32
N VAL A 136 -10.40 1.04 9.98
CA VAL A 136 -9.66 -0.07 9.37
C VAL A 136 -9.67 -1.31 10.27
N ASP A 137 -9.58 -1.11 11.59
CA ASP A 137 -9.61 -2.13 12.64
C ASP A 137 -11.02 -2.72 12.89
N ASP A 138 -12.06 -2.11 12.33
CA ASP A 138 -13.43 -2.63 12.34
C ASP A 138 -13.97 -2.79 10.91
N PRO A 139 -13.67 -3.93 10.24
CA PRO A 139 -14.20 -4.23 8.91
C PRO A 139 -15.73 -4.36 8.88
N GLY A 140 -16.42 -4.30 10.03
CA GLY A 140 -17.86 -4.07 10.15
C GLY A 140 -18.33 -2.79 9.47
N THR A 141 -17.55 -1.73 9.64
CA THR A 141 -17.92 -0.34 9.31
C THR A 141 -17.84 -0.02 7.82
N PHE A 142 -17.18 -0.86 7.02
CA PHE A 142 -16.96 -0.61 5.60
C PHE A 142 -16.95 -1.89 4.75
N GLU A 143 -17.17 -1.72 3.46
CA GLU A 143 -16.98 -2.67 2.37
C GLU A 143 -15.98 -2.07 1.37
N ILE A 144 -15.44 -2.88 0.46
CA ILE A 144 -14.59 -2.35 -0.62
C ILE A 144 -15.49 -1.90 -1.79
N GLY A 145 -15.35 -0.64 -2.20
CA GLY A 145 -16.02 -0.08 -3.37
C GLY A 145 -15.23 -0.31 -4.66
N ALA A 146 -13.91 -0.13 -4.60
CA ALA A 146 -13.02 -0.43 -5.72
C ALA A 146 -11.60 -0.80 -5.27
N VAL A 147 -10.90 -1.57 -6.10
CA VAL A 147 -9.46 -1.82 -6.04
C VAL A 147 -8.90 -1.65 -7.44
N CYS A 148 -7.82 -0.89 -7.57
CA CYS A 148 -7.20 -0.64 -8.87
C CYS A 148 -5.72 -1.03 -8.85
N PHE A 149 -5.24 -1.57 -9.97
CA PHE A 149 -3.86 -1.99 -10.18
C PHE A 149 -3.27 -1.35 -11.43
N ALA A 150 -2.02 -0.89 -11.34
CA ALA A 150 -1.23 -0.54 -12.52
C ALA A 150 0.20 -1.05 -12.38
N TYR A 151 0.70 -1.73 -13.41
CA TYR A 151 2.07 -2.21 -13.45
C TYR A 151 3.00 -1.07 -13.87
N CYS A 152 3.87 -0.60 -12.96
CA CYS A 152 4.70 0.58 -13.19
C CYS A 152 5.74 0.35 -14.31
N ASP A 153 6.16 -0.89 -14.52
CA ASP A 153 7.25 -1.25 -15.43
C ASP A 153 6.78 -1.57 -16.86
N ARG A 154 5.47 -1.58 -17.12
CA ARG A 154 4.92 -1.96 -18.42
C ARG A 154 3.87 -0.93 -18.86
N PRO A 155 3.91 -0.45 -20.12
CA PRO A 155 2.83 0.37 -20.64
C PRO A 155 1.56 -0.49 -20.72
N GLY A 156 0.52 -0.11 -19.97
CA GLY A 156 -0.76 -0.81 -19.92
C GLY A 156 -1.83 0.08 -19.29
N GLU A 157 -3.09 -0.21 -19.59
CA GLU A 157 -4.22 0.41 -18.90
C GLU A 157 -4.32 -0.14 -17.47
N ALA A 158 -4.70 0.72 -16.52
CA ALA A 158 -4.98 0.30 -15.16
C ALA A 158 -6.15 -0.70 -15.13
N THR A 159 -6.01 -1.76 -14.34
CA THR A 159 -7.10 -2.67 -14.04
C THR A 159 -7.92 -2.08 -12.91
N VAL A 160 -9.22 -1.89 -13.13
CA VAL A 160 -10.13 -1.27 -12.16
C VAL A 160 -11.24 -2.25 -11.83
N TYR A 161 -11.14 -2.88 -10.66
CA TYR A 161 -12.24 -3.64 -10.08
C TYR A 161 -13.10 -2.69 -9.26
N HIS A 162 -14.31 -2.42 -9.72
CA HIS A 162 -15.24 -1.52 -9.06
C HIS A 162 -16.57 -2.24 -8.93
N ARG A 163 -17.25 -2.05 -7.80
CA ARG A 163 -18.56 -2.66 -7.57
C ARG A 163 -19.62 -2.14 -8.52
N GLU A 164 -20.42 -3.04 -9.06
CA GLU A 164 -21.48 -2.71 -10.01
C GLU A 164 -22.87 -2.96 -9.40
N GLU A 165 -22.96 -3.72 -8.30
CA GLU A 165 -24.24 -4.06 -7.65
C GLU A 165 -24.22 -3.85 -6.12
N PRO A 166 -25.35 -3.45 -5.51
CA PRO A 166 -25.44 -3.24 -4.06
C PRO A 166 -25.29 -4.54 -3.25
N ALA A 167 -25.50 -5.70 -3.87
CA ALA A 167 -25.45 -6.99 -3.20
C ALA A 167 -24.03 -7.30 -2.70
N THR A 168 -23.88 -7.78 -1.46
CA THR A 168 -22.58 -8.19 -0.88
C THR A 168 -21.82 -9.21 -1.74
N ARG A 169 -22.54 -10.00 -2.54
CA ARG A 169 -21.94 -10.94 -3.50
C ARG A 169 -21.04 -10.23 -4.52
N ASP A 170 -21.37 -9.00 -4.89
CA ASP A 170 -20.59 -8.21 -5.84
C ASP A 170 -19.23 -7.80 -5.27
N GLU A 171 -19.17 -7.42 -3.99
CA GLU A 171 -17.89 -7.21 -3.30
C GLU A 171 -17.06 -8.49 -3.27
N GLN A 172 -17.69 -9.65 -3.03
CA GLN A 172 -16.97 -10.93 -3.00
C GLN A 172 -16.36 -11.29 -4.36
N LEU A 173 -17.06 -11.02 -5.47
CA LEU A 173 -16.54 -11.22 -6.83
C LEU A 173 -15.38 -10.27 -7.12
N LEU A 174 -15.47 -9.00 -6.70
CA LEU A 174 -14.36 -8.06 -6.76
C LEU A 174 -13.15 -8.59 -6.00
N LEU A 175 -13.35 -9.07 -4.77
CA LEU A 175 -12.27 -9.58 -3.92
C LEU A 175 -11.67 -10.89 -4.48
N GLU A 176 -12.46 -11.73 -5.14
CA GLU A 176 -11.97 -12.93 -5.83
C GLU A 176 -10.97 -12.56 -6.93
N HIS A 177 -11.31 -11.62 -7.82
CA HIS A 177 -10.39 -11.18 -8.87
C HIS A 177 -9.14 -10.50 -8.33
N VAL A 178 -9.27 -9.70 -7.27
CA VAL A 178 -8.11 -9.13 -6.56
C VAL A 178 -7.17 -10.22 -6.03
N VAL A 179 -7.72 -11.32 -5.49
CA VAL A 179 -6.94 -12.46 -4.98
C VAL A 179 -6.27 -13.21 -6.12
N GLU A 180 -6.94 -13.39 -7.26
CA GLU A 180 -6.38 -14.01 -8.46
C GLU A 180 -5.15 -13.24 -8.95
N ASP A 181 -5.30 -11.93 -9.20
CA ASP A 181 -4.21 -11.07 -9.70
C ASP A 181 -3.02 -11.01 -8.74
N LEU A 182 -3.27 -10.84 -7.44
CA LEU A 182 -2.21 -10.78 -6.43
C LEU A 182 -1.50 -12.13 -6.24
N SER A 183 -2.21 -13.24 -6.43
CA SER A 183 -1.60 -14.58 -6.40
C SER A 183 -0.65 -14.79 -7.57
N GLU A 184 -0.97 -14.25 -8.75
CA GLU A 184 -0.09 -14.28 -9.93
C GLU A 184 1.12 -13.36 -9.75
N ALA A 185 0.96 -12.25 -9.01
CA ALA A 185 1.99 -11.27 -8.71
C ALA A 185 2.83 -11.58 -7.45
N LYS A 186 2.88 -12.84 -7.01
CA LYS A 186 3.64 -13.24 -5.81
C LYS A 186 5.08 -12.71 -5.84
N GLY A 187 5.47 -12.02 -4.76
CA GLY A 187 6.80 -11.44 -4.61
C GLY A 187 6.99 -10.06 -5.27
N ALA A 188 5.95 -9.51 -5.92
CA ALA A 188 5.93 -8.13 -6.39
C ALA A 188 5.95 -7.14 -5.22
N THR A 189 6.32 -5.89 -5.51
CA THR A 189 6.18 -4.79 -4.56
C THR A 189 4.95 -3.96 -4.92
N LEU A 190 3.98 -3.93 -4.01
CA LEU A 190 2.81 -3.07 -4.04
C LEU A 190 3.22 -1.67 -3.57
N VAL A 191 2.81 -0.66 -4.32
CA VAL A 191 3.08 0.75 -4.01
C VAL A 191 1.73 1.44 -3.81
N THR A 192 1.48 1.99 -2.63
CA THR A 192 0.23 2.72 -2.35
C THR A 192 0.51 4.18 -2.04
N ARG A 193 -0.43 5.07 -2.33
CA ARG A 193 -0.37 6.46 -1.87
C ARG A 193 -0.67 6.55 -0.37
N GLY A 194 -0.15 7.59 0.30
CA GLY A 194 -0.37 7.84 1.72
C GLY A 194 0.89 7.67 2.55
N ASN A 195 0.75 7.79 3.87
CA ASN A 195 1.85 7.73 4.84
C ASN A 195 1.81 6.45 5.71
N ASP A 196 0.90 5.54 5.41
CA ASP A 196 0.65 4.34 6.22
C ASP A 196 0.25 3.14 5.34
N HIS A 197 0.00 2.01 5.99
CA HIS A 197 -0.45 0.76 5.37
C HIS A 197 -1.97 0.69 5.18
N ALA A 198 -2.72 1.78 5.44
CA ALA A 198 -4.18 1.71 5.55
C ALA A 198 -4.89 1.12 4.31
N PRO A 199 -4.51 1.42 3.05
CA PRO A 199 -5.16 0.80 1.89
C PRO A 199 -5.04 -0.73 1.88
N LEU A 200 -3.85 -1.27 2.19
CA LEU A 200 -3.62 -2.71 2.22
C LEU A 200 -4.23 -3.35 3.47
N ASP A 201 -4.23 -2.66 4.61
CA ASP A 201 -4.88 -3.14 5.83
C ASP A 201 -6.40 -3.25 5.66
N MET A 202 -7.03 -2.27 4.97
CA MET A 202 -8.44 -2.33 4.60
C MET A 202 -8.73 -3.56 3.76
N LEU A 203 -7.90 -3.80 2.73
CA LEU A 203 -8.05 -4.97 1.87
C LEU A 203 -7.84 -6.28 2.63
N PHE A 204 -6.81 -6.36 3.48
CA PHE A 204 -6.52 -7.52 4.34
C PHE A 204 -7.72 -7.87 5.22
N HIS A 205 -8.27 -6.90 5.95
CA HIS A 205 -9.38 -7.14 6.86
C HIS A 205 -10.68 -7.55 6.13
N ARG A 206 -10.94 -6.99 4.95
CA ARG A 206 -12.09 -7.37 4.12
C ARG A 206 -11.92 -8.76 3.49
N LEU A 207 -10.73 -9.09 3.00
CA LEU A 207 -10.40 -10.44 2.54
C LEU A 207 -10.57 -11.46 3.67
N SER A 208 -10.01 -11.19 4.85
CA SER A 208 -10.12 -12.07 6.02
C SER A 208 -11.59 -12.31 6.43
N ARG A 209 -12.44 -11.28 6.30
CA ARG A 209 -13.88 -11.39 6.59
C ARG A 209 -14.66 -12.17 5.53
N ALA A 210 -14.30 -12.03 4.25
CA ALA A 210 -14.94 -12.73 3.14
C ALA A 210 -14.43 -14.18 2.95
N SER A 211 -13.23 -14.45 3.46
CA SER A 211 -12.49 -15.71 3.41
C SER A 211 -13.31 -16.91 3.89
N GLY A 212 -13.25 -18.01 3.15
CA GLY A 212 -13.95 -19.26 3.47
C GLY A 212 -15.44 -19.25 3.14
N GLY A 213 -15.88 -18.30 2.32
CA GLY A 213 -17.20 -18.29 1.70
C GLY A 213 -17.26 -19.12 0.40
N ASP A 214 -18.37 -19.01 -0.31
CA ASP A 214 -18.59 -19.71 -1.60
C ASP A 214 -17.79 -19.11 -2.78
N VAL A 215 -17.30 -17.87 -2.61
CA VAL A 215 -16.64 -17.07 -3.66
C VAL A 215 -15.17 -16.84 -3.30
N VAL A 216 -14.90 -16.19 -2.15
CA VAL A 216 -13.53 -15.90 -1.71
C VAL A 216 -12.93 -17.12 -0.98
N PRO A 217 -11.79 -17.66 -1.46
CA PRO A 217 -11.20 -18.87 -0.90
C PRO A 217 -10.72 -18.68 0.54
N THR A 218 -10.65 -19.78 1.29
CA THR A 218 -10.11 -19.77 2.67
C THR A 218 -8.64 -19.36 2.67
N GLY A 219 -8.31 -18.39 3.51
CA GLY A 219 -6.96 -17.82 3.63
C GLY A 219 -6.60 -16.82 2.55
N ALA A 220 -7.59 -16.27 1.83
CA ALA A 220 -7.38 -15.29 0.76
C ALA A 220 -6.55 -14.07 1.19
N GLU A 221 -6.65 -13.64 2.45
CA GLU A 221 -5.89 -12.51 2.98
C GLU A 221 -4.36 -12.70 2.88
N ARG A 222 -3.89 -13.95 2.81
CA ARG A 222 -2.46 -14.29 2.77
C ARG A 222 -1.78 -13.95 1.45
N VAL A 223 -2.53 -13.62 0.39
CA VAL A 223 -1.92 -13.15 -0.87
C VAL A 223 -1.15 -11.85 -0.67
N LEU A 224 -1.56 -11.04 0.31
CA LEU A 224 -0.85 -9.82 0.68
C LEU A 224 0.45 -10.13 1.41
N ASP A 225 0.51 -11.19 2.23
CA ASP A 225 1.75 -11.63 2.88
C ASP A 225 2.81 -12.09 1.86
N ASP A 226 2.37 -12.52 0.68
CA ASP A 226 3.22 -12.91 -0.42
C ASP A 226 3.76 -11.71 -1.23
N CYS A 227 3.23 -10.49 -1.02
CA CYS A 227 3.63 -9.26 -1.72
C CYS A 227 4.29 -8.24 -0.78
N PHE A 228 5.32 -7.56 -1.24
CA PHE A 228 6.00 -6.52 -0.47
C PHE A 228 5.24 -5.20 -0.54
N HIS A 229 5.32 -4.35 0.49
CA HIS A 229 4.78 -3.00 0.44
C HIS A 229 5.86 -1.90 0.37
N ALA A 230 5.55 -0.80 -0.32
CA ALA A 230 6.34 0.43 -0.35
C ALA A 230 5.45 1.68 -0.23
N ILE A 231 5.81 2.58 0.68
CA ILE A 231 5.13 3.85 0.95
C ILE A 231 5.96 5.02 0.37
N PRO A 232 5.52 5.65 -0.73
CA PRO A 232 6.28 6.64 -1.47
C PRO A 232 6.30 8.02 -0.81
N GLU A 233 5.46 8.33 0.18
CA GLU A 233 5.38 9.69 0.71
C GLU A 233 6.62 10.10 1.51
N SER A 234 7.40 9.12 1.96
CA SER A 234 8.73 9.35 2.50
C SER A 234 9.64 10.05 1.48
N VAL A 235 9.46 9.83 0.17
CA VAL A 235 10.21 10.50 -0.91
C VAL A 235 10.10 12.02 -0.77
N ALA A 236 8.88 12.54 -0.63
CA ALA A 236 8.62 13.97 -0.57
C ALA A 236 9.38 14.61 0.61
N THR A 237 9.30 13.95 1.77
CA THR A 237 10.03 14.37 2.98
C THR A 237 11.54 14.40 2.74
N ARG A 238 12.10 13.41 2.05
CA ARG A 238 13.55 13.31 1.79
C ARG A 238 14.06 14.28 0.74
N THR A 239 13.22 14.67 -0.23
CA THR A 239 13.58 15.69 -1.24
C THR A 239 13.25 17.11 -0.81
N GLY A 240 12.63 17.30 0.37
CA GLY A 240 12.17 18.61 0.84
C GLY A 240 10.97 19.14 0.06
N ALA A 241 10.24 18.25 -0.61
CA ALA A 241 9.00 18.52 -1.32
C ALA A 241 7.81 18.41 -0.34
N ASP A 242 6.76 19.18 -0.58
CA ASP A 242 5.54 19.14 0.25
C ASP A 242 4.72 17.87 -0.04
N THR A 243 4.70 17.42 -1.30
CA THR A 243 3.98 16.21 -1.72
C THR A 243 4.82 15.35 -2.67
N LEU A 244 4.44 14.07 -2.83
CA LEU A 244 5.10 13.16 -3.78
C LEU A 244 5.14 13.72 -5.21
N ALA A 245 4.13 14.49 -5.58
CA ALA A 245 4.07 15.06 -6.91
C ALA A 245 5.03 16.22 -7.14
N ASP A 246 5.41 16.93 -6.08
CA ASP A 246 6.40 18.01 -6.19
C ASP A 246 7.85 17.47 -6.33
N VAL A 247 8.04 16.15 -6.16
CA VAL A 247 9.35 15.48 -6.24
C VAL A 247 9.87 15.39 -7.68
N GLY A 248 8.96 15.27 -8.67
CA GLY A 248 9.32 15.35 -10.08
C GLY A 248 8.78 16.62 -10.71
N ASP A 249 9.14 16.88 -11.98
CA ASP A 249 8.49 17.91 -12.80
C ASP A 249 7.02 17.52 -13.17
N HIS A 250 6.33 16.80 -12.27
CA HIS A 250 4.91 16.51 -12.32
C HIS A 250 4.10 17.74 -11.90
N SER A 251 4.54 18.94 -12.27
CA SER A 251 3.97 20.25 -11.90
C SER A 251 2.49 20.40 -12.29
N ASP A 252 1.98 19.47 -13.10
CA ASP A 252 0.57 19.26 -13.40
C ASP A 252 -0.15 18.44 -12.31
N THR A 253 0.26 18.41 -11.04
CA THR A 253 -0.49 17.67 -10.00
C THR A 253 -1.88 18.23 -9.69
N ALA A 254 -2.15 19.47 -10.07
CA ALA A 254 -3.52 19.95 -10.15
C ALA A 254 -4.38 19.07 -11.09
N ALA A 255 -3.77 18.30 -11.99
CA ALA A 255 -4.41 17.38 -12.95
C ALA A 255 -4.76 16.00 -12.38
N ASN A 256 -4.23 15.57 -11.22
CA ASN A 256 -4.67 14.32 -10.57
C ASN A 256 -5.80 14.54 -9.57
N GLN A 257 -6.20 15.78 -9.33
CA GLN A 257 -7.45 16.05 -8.62
C GLN A 257 -8.59 15.79 -9.58
N VAL A 258 -9.33 14.72 -9.33
CA VAL A 258 -10.52 14.42 -10.11
C VAL A 258 -11.58 15.47 -9.82
N MET A 259 -11.98 16.15 -10.89
CA MET A 259 -13.03 17.16 -10.86
C MET A 259 -14.34 16.49 -11.29
N LEU A 260 -15.41 16.79 -10.58
CA LEU A 260 -16.75 16.33 -10.87
C LEU A 260 -17.70 17.52 -10.86
N SER A 261 -18.24 17.83 -12.03
CA SER A 261 -19.16 18.94 -12.26
C SER A 261 -20.48 18.48 -12.85
N ASP A 262 -21.42 19.43 -12.96
CA ASP A 262 -22.70 19.22 -13.63
C ASP A 262 -22.55 18.79 -15.10
N HIS A 263 -21.45 19.16 -15.77
CA HIS A 263 -21.16 18.74 -17.12
C HIS A 263 -20.91 17.22 -17.22
N ASP A 264 -20.28 16.65 -16.20
CA ASP A 264 -19.80 15.28 -16.20
C ASP A 264 -20.95 14.30 -15.95
N ILE A 265 -21.75 14.56 -14.91
CA ILE A 265 -22.81 13.65 -14.46
C ILE A 265 -24.22 14.25 -14.46
N GLY A 266 -24.38 15.51 -14.86
CA GLY A 266 -25.69 16.19 -14.90
C GLY A 266 -26.17 16.71 -13.54
N ALA A 267 -25.33 16.68 -12.51
CA ALA A 267 -25.62 17.16 -11.17
C ALA A 267 -24.44 17.96 -10.59
N ASP A 268 -24.76 19.06 -9.91
CA ASP A 268 -23.77 19.92 -9.24
C ASP A 268 -23.36 19.33 -7.88
N PRO A 269 -22.10 19.52 -7.41
CA PRO A 269 -21.66 19.07 -6.09
C PRO A 269 -22.56 19.43 -4.91
N VAL A 270 -23.26 20.56 -4.99
CA VAL A 270 -24.22 20.98 -3.97
C VAL A 270 -25.30 19.92 -3.73
N VAL A 271 -25.69 19.13 -4.75
CA VAL A 271 -26.80 18.16 -4.64
C VAL A 271 -26.49 17.02 -3.67
N TRP A 272 -25.25 16.53 -3.61
CA TRP A 272 -24.86 15.46 -2.67
C TRP A 272 -24.16 15.97 -1.41
N ARG A 273 -23.80 17.27 -1.40
CA ARG A 273 -23.14 17.94 -0.27
C ARG A 273 -24.05 18.88 0.52
N GLU A 274 -25.35 18.93 0.23
CA GLU A 274 -26.31 19.87 0.83
C GLU A 274 -26.22 19.92 2.37
N ASP A 275 -26.03 18.76 3.01
CA ASP A 275 -25.95 18.60 4.47
C ASP A 275 -24.52 18.53 5.03
N TRP A 276 -23.50 18.88 4.25
CA TRP A 276 -22.10 18.76 4.69
C TRP A 276 -21.60 20.02 5.39
N GLU A 277 -20.99 19.83 6.56
CA GLU A 277 -20.16 20.86 7.18
C GLU A 277 -18.81 20.92 6.47
N ILE A 278 -18.66 21.86 5.52
CA ILE A 278 -17.46 22.00 4.68
C ILE A 278 -16.23 22.47 5.48
N ASP A 279 -16.43 23.13 6.63
CA ASP A 279 -15.34 23.63 7.50
C ASP A 279 -14.37 22.53 7.99
N ALA A 280 -14.76 21.25 7.89
CA ALA A 280 -13.92 20.09 8.22
C ALA A 280 -13.19 19.48 6.99
N THR A 281 -13.37 20.01 5.79
CA THR A 281 -12.81 19.48 4.53
C THR A 281 -11.88 20.48 3.85
N ALA A 282 -10.93 20.02 3.03
CA ALA A 282 -10.01 20.88 2.27
C ALA A 282 -10.67 21.60 1.06
N LEU A 283 -12.01 21.56 0.99
CA LEU A 283 -12.81 22.17 -0.06
C LEU A 283 -13.03 23.66 0.20
N SER A 284 -13.16 24.43 -0.88
CA SER A 284 -13.36 25.88 -0.79
C SER A 284 -14.79 26.22 -0.35
N ASP A 285 -15.77 25.48 -0.86
CA ASP A 285 -17.19 25.55 -0.53
C ASP A 285 -17.92 24.28 -1.00
N VAL A 286 -19.24 24.21 -0.80
CA VAL A 286 -20.09 23.08 -1.21
C VAL A 286 -20.12 22.84 -2.73
N SER A 287 -19.82 23.85 -3.54
CA SER A 287 -19.80 23.80 -5.01
C SER A 287 -18.42 23.51 -5.60
N ASP A 288 -17.39 23.35 -4.76
CA ASP A 288 -16.03 23.04 -5.20
C ASP A 288 -16.02 21.73 -6.03
N PRO A 289 -15.62 21.72 -7.30
CA PRO A 289 -15.79 20.53 -8.12
C PRO A 289 -14.77 19.42 -7.79
N ARG A 290 -13.81 19.64 -6.90
CA ARG A 290 -12.84 18.61 -6.49
C ARG A 290 -13.54 17.48 -5.74
N MET A 291 -13.29 16.24 -6.16
CA MET A 291 -13.77 15.06 -5.45
C MET A 291 -12.91 14.74 -4.22
N THR A 292 -13.54 14.12 -3.22
CA THR A 292 -12.95 13.61 -1.99
C THR A 292 -13.44 12.19 -1.70
N ASP A 293 -12.84 11.49 -0.74
CA ASP A 293 -13.29 10.14 -0.35
C ASP A 293 -14.73 10.13 0.17
N ARG A 294 -15.16 11.25 0.78
CA ARG A 294 -16.56 11.43 1.21
C ARG A 294 -17.51 11.56 0.02
N ASP A 295 -17.05 12.17 -1.07
CA ASP A 295 -17.82 12.25 -2.32
C ASP A 295 -17.96 10.87 -2.93
N TYR A 296 -16.85 10.14 -3.07
CA TYR A 296 -16.86 8.77 -3.57
C TYR A 296 -17.83 7.89 -2.76
N ALA A 297 -17.74 7.92 -1.44
CA ALA A 297 -18.61 7.17 -0.53
C ALA A 297 -20.10 7.52 -0.67
N THR A 298 -20.43 8.78 -0.99
CA THR A 298 -21.83 9.22 -1.16
C THR A 298 -22.35 8.87 -2.56
N LEU A 299 -21.52 9.06 -3.57
CA LEU A 299 -21.88 8.86 -4.98
C LEU A 299 -21.92 7.38 -5.36
N VAL A 300 -21.10 6.52 -4.75
CA VAL A 300 -21.21 5.07 -4.95
C VAL A 300 -22.54 4.53 -4.44
N GLU A 301 -23.09 5.09 -3.35
CA GLU A 301 -24.43 4.73 -2.86
C GLU A 301 -25.53 5.12 -3.84
N TRP A 302 -25.38 6.28 -4.47
CA TRP A 302 -26.31 6.73 -5.51
C TRP A 302 -26.21 5.81 -6.72
N TYR A 303 -24.99 5.48 -7.14
CA TYR A 303 -24.74 4.57 -8.24
C TYR A 303 -25.40 3.20 -8.03
N LEU A 304 -25.14 2.57 -6.89
CA LEU A 304 -25.65 1.24 -6.57
C LEU A 304 -27.14 1.21 -6.20
N GLY A 305 -27.72 2.36 -5.83
CA GLY A 305 -29.11 2.50 -5.38
C GLY A 305 -30.06 3.16 -6.37
N ALA A 306 -29.60 3.60 -7.54
CA ALA A 306 -30.42 4.33 -8.50
C ALA A 306 -31.39 3.42 -9.27
N GLU A 307 -32.63 3.34 -8.81
CA GLU A 307 -33.78 3.16 -9.70
C GLU A 307 -34.32 4.57 -10.02
N ASP A 308 -33.91 5.15 -11.16
CA ASP A 308 -34.32 6.49 -11.65
C ASP A 308 -33.78 7.72 -10.88
N GLY A 309 -32.46 7.76 -10.66
CA GLY A 309 -31.77 8.97 -10.16
C GLY A 309 -31.64 10.09 -11.21
N PRO A 310 -31.32 11.34 -10.79
CA PRO A 310 -31.17 12.49 -11.70
C PRO A 310 -29.91 12.43 -12.59
N VAL A 311 -29.07 11.40 -12.41
CA VAL A 311 -27.74 11.25 -13.00
C VAL A 311 -27.70 10.00 -13.88
N ASP A 312 -27.03 10.10 -15.03
CA ASP A 312 -26.73 8.95 -15.90
C ASP A 312 -25.79 7.95 -15.17
N PRO A 313 -26.24 6.73 -14.85
CA PRO A 313 -25.45 5.77 -14.10
C PRO A 313 -24.13 5.40 -14.78
N ALA A 314 -24.09 5.36 -16.12
CA ALA A 314 -22.87 5.00 -16.84
C ALA A 314 -21.80 6.08 -16.72
N ARG A 315 -22.21 7.36 -16.73
CA ARG A 315 -21.30 8.48 -16.52
C ARG A 315 -20.80 8.53 -15.09
N LEU A 316 -21.69 8.31 -14.12
CA LEU A 316 -21.32 8.25 -12.72
C LEU A 316 -20.31 7.14 -12.44
N ALA A 317 -20.54 5.94 -12.98
CA ALA A 317 -19.60 4.82 -12.89
C ALA A 317 -18.23 5.18 -13.47
N SER A 318 -18.19 5.83 -14.64
CA SER A 318 -16.93 6.26 -15.25
C SER A 318 -16.17 7.26 -14.38
N CYS A 319 -16.87 8.22 -13.76
CA CYS A 319 -16.25 9.20 -12.85
C CYS A 319 -15.75 8.55 -11.56
N LEU A 320 -16.52 7.62 -10.98
CA LEU A 320 -16.11 6.88 -9.78
C LEU A 320 -14.88 6.01 -10.03
N LYS A 321 -14.80 5.34 -11.18
CA LYS A 321 -13.63 4.56 -11.59
C LYS A 321 -12.40 5.46 -11.79
N ALA A 322 -12.58 6.60 -12.46
CA ALA A 322 -11.50 7.58 -12.65
C ALA A 322 -10.98 8.14 -11.31
N TYR A 323 -11.87 8.42 -10.36
CA TYR A 323 -11.50 8.77 -8.99
C TYR A 323 -10.76 7.63 -8.30
N ALA A 324 -11.27 6.41 -8.38
CA ALA A 324 -10.66 5.26 -7.72
C ALA A 324 -9.22 4.99 -8.19
N SER A 325 -8.92 5.24 -9.47
CA SER A 325 -7.60 5.02 -10.07
C SER A 325 -6.70 6.26 -10.12
N SER A 326 -7.11 7.42 -9.62
CA SER A 326 -6.45 8.72 -9.89
C SER A 326 -4.98 8.80 -9.41
N ASP A 327 -4.61 7.99 -8.43
CA ASP A 327 -3.26 7.98 -7.88
C ASP A 327 -2.30 7.07 -8.64
N LEU A 328 -2.81 6.13 -9.44
CA LEU A 328 -1.98 5.11 -10.08
C LEU A 328 -0.93 5.74 -11.02
N ASP A 329 -1.32 6.73 -11.83
CA ASP A 329 -0.40 7.39 -12.76
C ASP A 329 0.74 8.11 -12.02
N LEU A 330 0.43 8.77 -10.89
CA LEU A 330 1.44 9.44 -10.07
C LEU A 330 2.42 8.44 -9.46
N LEU A 331 1.89 7.32 -8.93
CA LEU A 331 2.71 6.26 -8.34
C LEU A 331 3.61 5.60 -9.38
N CYS A 332 3.07 5.27 -10.56
CA CYS A 332 3.83 4.71 -11.67
C CYS A 332 4.91 5.68 -12.17
N ALA A 333 4.60 6.98 -12.28
CA ALA A 333 5.57 7.97 -12.73
C ALA A 333 6.72 8.17 -11.71
N ALA A 334 6.41 8.21 -10.41
CA ALA A 334 7.42 8.29 -9.35
C ALA A 334 8.40 7.10 -9.36
N VAL A 335 7.90 5.91 -9.71
CA VAL A 335 8.71 4.71 -9.94
C VAL A 335 9.55 4.84 -11.21
N ALA A 336 8.93 5.20 -12.33
CA ALA A 336 9.61 5.30 -13.63
C ALA A 336 10.75 6.34 -13.64
N ASP A 337 10.58 7.45 -12.92
CA ASP A 337 11.60 8.49 -12.76
C ASP A 337 12.75 8.06 -11.82
N GLY A 338 12.66 6.88 -11.21
CA GLY A 338 13.64 6.39 -10.23
C GLY A 338 13.72 7.28 -9.00
N ALA A 339 12.70 8.11 -8.72
CA ALA A 339 12.62 8.91 -7.50
C ALA A 339 12.48 7.97 -6.30
N MET A 340 11.68 6.91 -6.46
CA MET A 340 11.54 5.85 -5.49
C MET A 340 12.85 5.11 -5.20
N ASP A 341 13.63 4.77 -6.23
CA ASP A 341 14.92 4.10 -6.06
C ASP A 341 15.95 5.00 -5.37
N ARG A 342 15.92 6.29 -5.66
CA ARG A 342 16.93 7.25 -5.16
C ARG A 342 16.62 7.80 -3.78
N TYR A 343 15.33 7.98 -3.47
CA TYR A 343 14.88 8.78 -2.33
C TYR A 343 13.70 8.17 -1.59
N GLY A 344 13.06 7.10 -2.08
CA GLY A 344 11.77 6.65 -1.55
C GLY A 344 11.80 5.34 -0.80
N CYS A 345 12.32 4.31 -1.45
CA CYS A 345 12.24 2.96 -0.95
C CYS A 345 13.59 2.27 -1.14
N PRO A 346 14.37 2.07 -0.06
CA PRO A 346 15.61 1.31 -0.10
C PRO A 346 15.44 -0.04 -0.83
N ARG A 347 14.29 -0.72 -0.67
CA ARG A 347 13.99 -1.97 -1.38
C ARG A 347 14.14 -1.86 -2.90
N LEU A 348 13.81 -0.71 -3.48
CA LEU A 348 13.88 -0.47 -4.92
C LEU A 348 15.29 -0.02 -5.36
N SER A 349 16.06 0.63 -4.48
CA SER A 349 17.44 1.07 -4.73
C SER A 349 18.42 -0.04 -5.13
N GLY A 350 18.11 -1.31 -4.83
CA GLY A 350 18.93 -2.45 -5.25
C GLY A 350 18.79 -2.81 -6.73
N ARG A 351 17.83 -2.20 -7.44
CA ARG A 351 17.62 -2.33 -8.88
C ARG A 351 18.27 -1.14 -9.60
N LEU A 352 19.60 -1.12 -9.69
CA LEU A 352 20.25 -0.08 -10.51
C LEU A 352 19.74 -0.20 -11.96
N PRO A 353 19.42 0.92 -12.64
CA PRO A 353 19.00 0.91 -14.03
C PRO A 353 20.08 0.26 -14.90
N GLU A 354 19.65 -0.52 -15.91
CA GLU A 354 20.56 -0.92 -16.99
C GLU A 354 21.01 0.37 -17.70
N GLN A 355 22.29 0.73 -17.55
CA GLN A 355 22.92 1.82 -18.33
C GLN A 355 23.00 1.47 -19.82
#